data_AF-A0A4P6H1C2-F1
#
_entry.id   AF-A0A4P6H1C2-F1
#
_cell.length_a   1.000
_cell.length_b   1.000
_cell.length_c   1.000
_cell.angle_alpha   90.00
_cell.angle_beta   90.00
_cell.angle_gamma   90.00
#
_symmetry.space_group_name_H-M   'P 1'
#
loop_
_entity.id
_entity.type
_entity.pdbx_description
1 polymer ?
#
loop_
_entity_poly.entity_id
_entity_poly.type
_entity_poly.pdbx_seq_one_letter_code
_entity_poly.pdbx_strand_id
1 'polypeptide(L)' 'MIDRTQTGVRLATPLLKVLKGLAAEKGMSLGDLLEGIVLHAFEGRSAFSSETLATIAKLRDAYGCRLTSADSHLHPDKDA' A
#
# COMPACT_ATOMS: atom_id res chain seq x y z
N MET A 1 -18.69 -15.43 -4.41
CA MET A 1 -17.75 -15.47 -3.28
C MET A 1 -16.39 -15.81 -3.84
N ILE A 2 -15.34 -15.22 -3.28
CA ILE A 2 -13.95 -15.52 -3.60
C ILE A 2 -13.31 -16.03 -2.32
N ASP A 3 -12.47 -17.06 -2.43
CA ASP A 3 -11.73 -17.58 -1.29
C ASP A 3 -10.60 -16.61 -0.91
N ARG A 4 -10.50 -16.31 0.39
CA ARG A 4 -9.47 -15.42 0.93
C ARG A 4 -8.61 -16.19 1.94
N THR A 5 -7.30 -16.01 1.84
CA THR A 5 -6.33 -16.62 2.75
C THR A 5 -5.63 -15.54 3.57
N GLN A 6 -5.60 -15.69 4.88
CA GLN A 6 -4.87 -14.79 5.76
C GLN A 6 -3.37 -14.99 5.60
N THR A 7 -2.62 -13.90 5.42
CA THR A 7 -1.16 -13.94 5.27
C THR A 7 -0.46 -13.37 6.50
N GLY A 8 0.79 -13.80 6.71
CA GLY A 8 1.70 -13.31 7.76
C GLY A 8 2.81 -12.39 7.23
N VAL A 9 2.56 -11.67 6.14
CA VAL A 9 3.60 -10.88 5.45
C VAL A 9 4.14 -9.74 6.31
N ARG A 10 5.44 -9.47 6.18
CA ARG A 10 6.10 -8.30 6.75
C ARG A 10 6.09 -7.15 5.74
N LEU A 11 5.78 -5.95 6.22
CA LEU A 11 5.77 -4.73 5.43
C LEU A 11 6.49 -3.62 6.19
N ALA A 12 7.14 -2.71 5.47
CA ALA A 12 7.71 -1.52 6.08
C ALA A 12 6.63 -0.76 6.86
N THR A 13 6.86 -0.54 8.15
CA THR A 13 5.91 0.12 9.06
C THR A 13 5.34 1.43 8.52
N PRO A 14 6.13 2.38 7.98
CA PRO A 14 5.56 3.63 7.48
C PRO A 14 4.67 3.43 6.24
N LEU A 15 4.99 2.46 5.37
CA LEU A 15 4.15 2.11 4.22
C LEU A 15 2.82 1.49 4.68
N LEU A 16 2.86 0.57 5.65
CA LEU A 16 1.66 -0.05 6.19
C LEU A 16 0.71 0.99 6.82
N LYS A 17 1.24 2.01 7.50
CA LYS A 17 0.42 3.10 8.06
C LYS A 17 -0.28 3.91 6.96
N VAL A 18 0.43 4.22 5.87
CA VAL A 18 -0.15 4.90 4.70
C VAL A 18 -1.28 4.06 4.08
N LEU A 19 -1.03 2.76 3.85
CA LEU A 19 -2.03 1.86 3.27
C LEU A 19 -3.28 1.73 4.14
N LYS A 20 -3.09 1.56 5.47
CA LYS A 20 -4.21 1.50 6.42
C LYS A 20 -5.00 2.81 6.48
N GLY A 21 -4.31 3.95 6.48
CA GLY A 21 -4.95 5.27 6.44
C GLY A 21 -5.78 5.48 5.17
N LEU A 22 -5.22 5.10 4.02
CA LEU A 22 -5.93 5.20 2.74
C LEU A 22 -7.16 4.27 2.68
N ALA A 23 -7.01 3.03 3.14
CA ALA A 23 -8.12 2.08 3.19
C ALA A 23 -9.26 2.60 4.07
N ALA A 24 -8.93 3.19 5.23
CA ALA A 24 -9.92 3.83 6.11
C ALA A 24 -10.62 5.02 5.43
N GLU A 25 -9.87 5.90 4.75
CA GLU A 25 -10.44 7.06 4.04
C GLU A 25 -11.38 6.64 2.89
N LYS A 26 -11.09 5.52 2.23
CA LYS A 26 -11.93 4.96 1.16
C LYS A 26 -13.00 3.97 1.64
N GLY A 27 -13.12 3.74 2.96
CA GLY A 27 -14.14 2.85 3.52
C GLY A 27 -14.02 1.38 3.09
N MET A 28 -12.79 0.90 2.86
CA MET A 28 -12.53 -0.48 2.41
C MET A 28 -11.53 -1.19 3.32
N SER A 29 -11.45 -2.52 3.19
CA SER A 29 -10.43 -3.28 3.93
C SER A 29 -9.04 -3.09 3.32
N LEU A 30 -7.99 -3.35 4.11
CA LEU A 30 -6.62 -3.37 3.59
C LEU A 30 -6.44 -4.44 2.51
N GLY A 31 -7.14 -5.58 2.63
CA GLY A 31 -7.13 -6.64 1.62
C GLY A 31 -7.70 -6.17 0.29
N ASP A 32 -8.88 -5.52 0.31
CA ASP A 32 -9.51 -4.99 -0.91
C ASP A 32 -8.62 -3.96 -1.60
N LEU A 33 -8.00 -3.07 -0.82
CA LEU A 33 -7.06 -2.07 -1.34
C LEU A 33 -5.85 -2.74 -2.02
N LEU A 34 -5.24 -3.74 -1.37
CA LEU A 34 -4.08 -4.44 -1.91
C LEU A 34 -4.43 -5.25 -3.16
N GLU A 35 -5.55 -5.98 -3.15
CA GLU A 35 -6.06 -6.70 -4.32
C GLU A 35 -6.26 -5.72 -5.49
N GLY A 36 -6.88 -4.57 -5.25
CA GLY A 36 -7.08 -3.53 -6.26
C GLY A 36 -5.77 -2.98 -6.84
N ILE A 37 -4.78 -2.65 -6.00
CA ILE A 37 -3.47 -2.18 -6.45
C ILE A 37 -2.78 -3.23 -7.33
N VAL A 38 -2.78 -4.49 -6.89
CA VAL A 38 -2.11 -5.59 -7.61
C VAL A 38 -2.79 -5.85 -8.96
N LEU A 39 -4.12 -5.84 -9.03
CA LEU A 39 -4.85 -6.02 -10.29
C LEU A 39 -4.52 -4.91 -11.30
N HIS A 40 -4.48 -3.65 -10.87
CA HIS A 40 -4.07 -2.54 -11.76
C HIS A 40 -2.62 -2.70 -12.21
N ALA A 41 -1.71 -3.14 -11.32
CA ALA A 41 -0.32 -3.40 -11.67
C ALA A 41 -0.18 -4.54 -12.69
N PHE A 42 -0.95 -5.62 -12.56
CA PHE A 42 -1.00 -6.71 -13.54
C PHE A 42 -1.49 -6.24 -14.91
N GLU A 43 -2.43 -5.28 -14.95
CA GLU A 43 -2.92 -4.67 -16.18
C GLU A 43 -2.00 -3.55 -16.73
N GLY A 44 -0.93 -3.19 -16.03
CA GLY A 44 -0.06 -2.07 -16.40
C GLY A 44 -0.74 -0.69 -16.29
N ARG A 45 -1.76 -0.56 -15.44
CA ARG A 45 -2.56 0.66 -15.25
C ARG A 45 -2.23 1.35 -13.92
N SER A 46 -2.55 2.65 -13.83
CA SER A 46 -2.46 3.37 -12.56
C SER A 46 -3.58 2.92 -11.61
N ALA A 47 -3.23 2.51 -10.40
CA ALA A 47 -4.18 2.14 -9.35
C ALA A 47 -4.91 3.34 -8.72
N PHE A 48 -4.36 4.56 -8.87
CA PHE A 48 -4.82 5.73 -8.16
C PHE A 48 -5.06 6.91 -9.11
N SER A 49 -6.15 7.64 -8.85
CA SER A 49 -6.42 8.94 -9.44
C SER A 49 -5.50 10.02 -8.88
N SER A 50 -5.39 11.15 -9.56
CA SER A 50 -4.61 12.31 -9.07
C SER A 50 -5.07 12.80 -7.69
N GLU A 51 -6.38 12.78 -7.43
CA GLU A 51 -6.96 13.10 -6.11
C GLU A 51 -6.48 12.11 -5.04
N THR A 52 -6.52 10.81 -5.35
CA THR A 52 -6.07 9.76 -4.42
C THR A 52 -4.58 9.85 -4.16
N LEU A 53 -3.77 10.20 -5.18
CA LEU A 53 -2.34 10.46 -5.03
C LEU A 53 -2.06 11.66 -4.11
N ALA A 54 -2.90 12.71 -4.14
CA ALA A 54 -2.79 13.83 -3.22
C ALA A 54 -3.09 13.43 -1.76
N THR A 55 -4.09 12.59 -1.52
CA THR A 55 -4.32 11.97 -0.19
C THR A 55 -3.12 11.13 0.24
N ILE A 56 -2.59 10.28 -0.65
CA ILE A 56 -1.41 9.45 -0.35
C ILE A 56 -0.22 10.32 0.04
N ALA A 57 0.02 11.44 -0.65
CA ALA A 57 1.11 12.36 -0.31
C ALA A 57 0.98 12.90 1.13
N LYS A 58 -0.22 13.36 1.52
CA LYS A 58 -0.49 13.82 2.90
C LYS A 58 -0.26 12.71 3.94
N LEU A 59 -0.72 11.49 3.66
CA LEU A 59 -0.52 10.34 4.55
C LEU A 59 0.96 9.96 4.65
N ARG A 60 1.71 10.00 3.53
CA ARG A 60 3.15 9.75 3.52
C ARG A 60 3.89 10.77 4.38
N ASP A 61 3.48 12.03 4.35
CA ASP A 61 4.07 13.07 5.19
C ASP A 61 3.73 12.88 6.66
N ALA A 62 2.46 12.62 6.99
CA ALA A 62 2.01 12.38 8.36
C ALA A 62 2.71 11.17 9.02
N TYR A 63 3.01 10.12 8.24
CA TYR A 63 3.64 8.90 8.76
C TYR A 63 5.14 8.79 8.49
N GLY A 64 5.77 9.82 7.91
CA GLY A 64 7.19 9.82 7.57
C GLY A 64 7.59 8.75 6.54
N CYS A 65 6.69 8.36 5.65
CA CYS A 65 6.98 7.37 4.61
C CYS A 65 7.73 8.03 3.44
N ARG A 66 9.03 7.73 3.35
CA ARG A 66 9.91 8.24 2.27
C ARG A 66 10.19 7.21 1.16
N LEU A 67 9.73 5.97 1.34
CA LEU A 67 9.91 4.89 0.38
C LEU A 67 9.32 5.24 -0.99
N THR A 68 10.02 4.78 -2.02
CA THR A 68 9.69 4.90 -3.44
C THR A 68 9.79 3.54 -4.11
N SER A 69 9.39 3.45 -5.38
CA SER A 69 9.54 2.22 -6.16
C SER A 69 11.01 1.81 -6.32
N ALA A 70 11.96 2.76 -6.29
CA ALA A 70 13.39 2.48 -6.37
C ALA A 70 13.92 1.71 -5.15
N ASP A 71 13.24 1.79 -4.02
CA ASP A 71 13.63 1.08 -2.80
C ASP A 71 13.02 -0.33 -2.70
N SER A 72 12.21 -0.73 -3.69
CA SER A 72 11.60 -2.05 -3.76
C SER A 72 12.68 -3.13 -3.78
N HIS A 73 12.51 -4.17 -2.96
CA HIS A 73 13.45 -5.31 -2.84
C HIS A 73 14.85 -4.99 -2.28
N LEU A 74 15.13 -3.73 -1.93
CA LEU A 74 16.44 -3.32 -1.42
C LEU A 74 16.55 -3.31 0.10
N HIS A 75 15.44 -3.59 0.80
CA HIS A 75 15.43 -3.56 2.26
C HIS A 75 15.64 -4.96 2.82
N PRO A 76 16.82 -5.27 3.39
CA PRO A 76 16.97 -6.46 4.20
C PRO A 76 16.07 -6.34 5.44
N ASP A 77 15.49 -7.46 5.87
CA ASP A 77 14.83 -7.54 7.16
C ASP A 77 15.83 -7.16 8.24
N LYS A 78 15.41 -6.33 9.21
CA LYS A 78 16.27 -5.91 10.33
C LYS A 78 16.76 -7.07 11.22
N ASP A 79 16.19 -8.26 11.03
CA ASP A 79 16.44 -9.46 11.82
C ASP A 79 16.97 -10.64 10.96
N ALA A 80 17.48 -10.37 9.75
CA ALA A 80 18.09 -11.37 8.86
C ALA A 80 19.61 -11.46 9.02
#